data_AF-A0A920FD67-F1
#
_entry.id   AF-A0A920FD67-F1
#
_cell.length_a   1.000
_cell.length_b   1.000
_cell.length_c   1.000
_cell.angle_alpha   90.00
_cell.angle_beta   90.00
_cell.angle_gamma   90.00
#
_symmetry.space_group_name_H-M   'P 1'
#
loop_
_entity.id
_entity.type
_entity.pdbx_description
1 polymer ?
#
loop_
_entity_poly.entity_id
_entity_poly.type
_entity_poly.pdbx_seq_one_letter_code
_entity_poly.pdbx_strand_id
1 'polypeptide(L)' 'MMNNLKTRLAGDKITVAPGIYDALSGLLVEQAGFSTAYLSGASLAYTRFGRPDIGLIGMREVADTVTVIKSV' A
#
# COMPACT_ATOMS: atom_id res chain seq x y z
N MET A 1 6.20 14.10 -18.08
CA MET A 1 7.28 13.24 -17.55
C MET A 1 6.64 12.06 -16.83
N MET A 2 7.17 10.85 -16.99
CA MET A 2 6.65 9.67 -16.30
C MET A 2 6.98 9.77 -14.80
N ASN A 3 6.00 10.17 -13.98
CA ASN A 3 6.09 10.20 -12.52
C ASN A 3 5.97 8.79 -11.94
N ASN A 4 6.89 7.89 -12.30
CA ASN A 4 6.89 6.52 -11.79
C ASN A 4 7.82 6.39 -10.56
N LEU A 5 7.62 5.31 -9.79
CA LEU A 5 8.37 5.07 -8.56
C LEU A 5 9.89 5.00 -8.80
N LYS A 6 10.35 4.46 -9.94
CA LYS A 6 11.78 4.36 -10.25
C LYS A 6 12.45 5.74 -10.30
N THR A 7 11.82 6.71 -10.96
CA THR A 7 12.33 8.08 -11.05
C THR A 7 12.41 8.74 -9.66
N ARG A 8 11.43 8.47 -8.78
CA ARG A 8 11.40 9.04 -7.43
C ARG A 8 12.47 8.47 -6.52
N LEU A 9 12.71 7.16 -6.58
CA LEU A 9 13.74 6.49 -5.80
C LEU A 9 15.16 6.83 -6.25
N ALA A 10 15.34 7.22 -7.51
CA ALA A 10 16.62 7.64 -8.06
C ALA A 10 16.99 9.10 -7.73
N GLY A 11 16.06 9.90 -7.19
CA GLY A 11 16.30 11.30 -6.85
C GLY A 11 16.88 11.49 -5.45
N ASP A 12 17.33 12.72 -5.18
CA ASP A 12 17.97 13.07 -3.89
C ASP A 12 17.01 13.28 -2.72
N LYS A 13 15.69 13.21 -2.98
CA LYS A 13 14.64 13.43 -1.98
C LYS A 13 14.15 12.11 -1.40
N ILE A 14 13.95 12.10 -0.08
CA ILE A 14 13.33 10.95 0.60
C ILE A 14 11.91 10.74 0.08
N THR A 15 11.63 9.53 -0.43
CA THR A 15 10.28 9.12 -0.83
C THR A 15 9.53 8.60 0.40
N VAL A 16 8.54 9.36 0.85
CA VAL A 16 7.66 8.95 1.97
C VAL A 16 6.51 8.11 1.44
N ALA A 17 6.30 6.92 2.00
CA ALA A 17 5.22 6.01 1.64
C ALA A 17 4.46 5.58 2.90
N PRO A 18 3.33 6.23 3.23
CA PRO A 18 2.53 5.85 4.40
C PRO A 18 1.95 4.44 4.26
N GLY A 19 1.81 3.74 5.39
CA GLY A 19 1.24 2.40 5.46
C GLY A 19 -0.27 2.40 5.26
N ILE A 20 -0.75 1.58 4.33
CA ILE A 20 -2.17 1.36 4.03
C ILE A 20 -2.49 -0.13 4.07
N TYR A 21 -3.78 -0.47 4.16
CA TYR A 21 -4.24 -1.87 4.16
C TYR A 21 -5.60 -2.08 3.48
N ASP A 22 -6.29 -1.02 3.08
CA ASP A 22 -7.57 -1.03 2.38
C ASP A 22 -7.72 0.18 1.45
N ALA A 23 -8.82 0.23 0.69
CA ALA A 23 -9.13 1.33 -0.23
C ALA A 23 -9.29 2.68 0.48
N LEU A 24 -9.89 2.67 1.69
CA LEU A 24 -10.14 3.89 2.45
C LEU A 24 -8.83 4.53 2.93
N SER A 25 -7.92 3.75 3.49
CA SER A 25 -6.58 4.23 3.88
C SER A 25 -5.77 4.71 2.67
N GLY A 26 -5.92 4.05 1.51
CA GLY A 26 -5.37 4.54 0.23
C GLY A 26 -5.88 5.93 -0.15
N LEU A 27 -7.20 6.13 -0.14
CA LEU A 27 -7.84 7.40 -0.45
C LEU A 27 -7.40 8.51 0.52
N LEU A 28 -7.29 8.22 1.82
CA LEU A 28 -6.83 9.20 2.82
C LEU A 28 -5.38 9.62 2.59
N VAL A 29 -4.51 8.68 2.20
CA VAL A 29 -3.11 8.97 1.86
C VAL A 29 -2.99 9.85 0.62
N GLU A 30 -3.82 9.58 -0.39
CA GLU A 30 -3.91 10.43 -1.59
C GLU A 30 -4.42 11.85 -1.24
N GLN A 31 -5.51 11.95 -0.48
CA GLN A 31 -6.08 13.24 -0.04
C GLN A 31 -5.10 14.05 0.83
N ALA A 32 -4.22 13.37 1.57
CA ALA A 32 -3.14 14.00 2.33
C ALA A 32 -1.96 14.47 1.44
N GLY A 33 -2.02 14.27 0.12
CA GLY A 33 -1.05 14.76 -0.85
C GLY A 33 0.16 13.85 -1.06
N PHE A 34 0.13 12.62 -0.56
CA PHE A 34 1.21 11.66 -0.80
C PHE A 34 1.05 10.99 -2.17
N SER A 35 2.16 10.90 -2.90
CA SER A 35 2.22 10.27 -4.21
C SER A 35 2.65 8.79 -4.17
N THR A 36 2.83 8.24 -2.97
CA THR A 36 3.33 6.87 -2.74
C THR A 36 2.70 6.32 -1.47
N ALA A 37 2.38 5.03 -1.46
CA ALA A 37 1.87 4.30 -0.31
C ALA A 37 2.53 2.93 -0.22
N TYR A 38 2.56 2.36 0.99
CA TYR A 38 3.09 1.03 1.29
C TYR A 38 1.94 0.14 1.77
N LEU A 39 1.71 -1.00 1.12
CA LEU A 39 0.74 -1.98 1.60
C LEU A 39 1.35 -2.78 2.75
N SER A 40 0.82 -2.61 3.96
CA SER A 40 1.27 -3.33 5.16
C SER A 40 0.69 -4.75 5.20
N GLY A 41 1.58 -5.75 5.12
CA GLY A 41 1.19 -7.17 5.25
C GLY A 41 0.60 -7.49 6.62
N ALA A 42 1.23 -6.98 7.68
CA ALA A 42 0.75 -7.14 9.05
C ALA A 42 -0.66 -6.58 9.23
N SER A 43 -0.87 -5.34 8.79
CA SER A 43 -2.19 -4.69 8.87
C SER A 43 -3.23 -5.46 8.06
N LEU A 44 -2.87 -5.96 6.88
CA LEU A 44 -3.76 -6.80 6.08
C LEU A 44 -4.15 -8.10 6.82
N ALA A 45 -3.18 -8.79 7.44
CA ALA A 45 -3.42 -9.99 8.24
C ALA A 45 -4.42 -9.70 9.37
N TYR A 46 -4.19 -8.62 10.11
CA TYR A 46 -4.99 -8.24 11.27
C TYR A 46 -6.40 -7.78 10.90
N THR A 47 -6.53 -6.87 9.95
CA THR A 47 -7.79 -6.14 9.72
C THR A 47 -8.71 -6.85 8.73
N ARG A 48 -8.18 -7.47 7.68
CA ARG A 48 -8.99 -8.12 6.65
C ARG A 48 -9.25 -9.59 6.93
N PHE A 49 -8.26 -10.28 7.50
CA PHE A 49 -8.31 -11.73 7.68
C PHE A 49 -8.44 -12.16 9.15
N GLY A 50 -8.26 -11.26 10.11
CA GLY A 50 -8.31 -11.58 11.54
C GLY A 50 -7.27 -12.63 11.94
N ARG A 51 -6.10 -12.62 11.30
CA ARG A 51 -5.01 -13.59 11.51
C ARG A 51 -3.75 -12.91 12.02
N PRO A 52 -2.90 -13.62 12.79
CA PRO A 52 -1.57 -13.13 13.11
C PRO A 52 -0.66 -13.06 11.88
N ASP A 53 0.26 -12.09 11.85
CA ASP A 53 1.23 -11.93 10.77
C ASP A 53 2.42 -12.90 10.93
N ILE A 54 2.16 -14.17 10.64
CA ILE A 54 3.14 -15.27 10.71
C ILE A 54 3.20 -16.07 9.40
N GLY A 55 2.86 -15.41 8.28
CA GLY A 55 2.87 -16.03 6.95
C GLY A 55 1.64 -16.87 6.59
N LEU A 56 0.50 -16.64 7.26
CA LEU A 56 -0.77 -17.33 6.95
C LEU A 56 -1.52 -16.73 5.74
N ILE A 57 -1.23 -15.48 5.40
CA ILE A 57 -1.75 -14.81 4.20
C ILE A 57 -0.81 -15.07 3.03
N GLY A 58 -1.37 -15.47 1.89
CA GLY A 58 -0.65 -15.79 0.67
C GLY A 58 -0.61 -14.62 -0.33
N MET A 59 0.03 -14.88 -1.47
CA MET A 59 0.16 -13.90 -2.55
C MET A 59 -1.21 -13.48 -3.11
N ARG A 60 -2.17 -14.40 -3.18
CA ARG A 60 -3.50 -14.12 -3.73
C ARG A 60 -4.23 -13.07 -2.90
N GLU A 61 -4.24 -13.23 -1.58
CA GLU A 61 -4.87 -12.28 -0.65
C GLU A 61 -4.28 -10.86 -0.79
N VAL A 62 -2.96 -10.77 -0.96
CA VAL A 62 -2.26 -9.51 -1.20
C VAL A 62 -2.64 -8.92 -2.56
N ALA A 63 -2.61 -9.72 -3.63
CA ALA A 63 -2.93 -9.27 -4.99
C ALA A 63 -4.39 -8.78 -5.13
N ASP A 64 -5.34 -9.49 -4.51
CA ASP A 64 -6.75 -9.10 -4.48
C ASP A 64 -6.92 -7.77 -3.73
N THR A 65 -6.16 -7.56 -2.65
CA THR A 65 -6.16 -6.28 -1.91
C THR A 65 -5.61 -5.13 -2.76
N VAL A 66 -4.47 -5.32 -3.40
CA VAL A 66 -3.87 -4.30 -4.29
C VAL A 66 -4.81 -3.94 -5.44
N THR A 67 -5.54 -4.91 -5.98
CA THR A 67 -6.49 -4.69 -7.08
C THR A 67 -7.61 -3.74 -6.65
N VAL A 68 -8.18 -3.96 -5.46
CA VAL A 68 -9.23 -3.09 -4.90
C VAL A 68 -8.69 -1.68 -4.61
N ILE A 69 -7.49 -1.56 -4.02
CA ILE A 69 -6.88 -0.26 -3.72
C ILE A 69 -6.60 0.56 -4.99
N LYS A 70 -6.24 -0.08 -6.10
CA LYS A 70 -5.97 0.60 -7.38
C LYS A 70 -7.24 1.04 -8.14
N SER A 71 -8.41 0.60 -7.70
CA SER A 71 -9.69 0.92 -8.36
C SER A 71 -10.37 2.19 -7.82
N VAL A 72 -9.79 2.78 -6.77
CA VAL A 72 -10.16 4.08 -6.20
C VAL A 72 -9.30 5.15 -6.85
#